data_AF-A0A7X9ALK6-F1
#
_entry.id   AF-A0A7X9ALK6-F1
#
_cell.length_a   1.000
_cell.length_b   1.000
_cell.length_c   1.000
_cell.angle_alpha   90.00
_cell.angle_beta   90.00
_cell.angle_gamma   90.00
#
_symmetry.space_group_name_H-M   'P 1'
#
loop_
_entity.id
_entity.type
_entity.pdbx_description
1 polymer ?
#
loop_
_entity_poly.entity_id
_entity_poly.type
_entity_poly.pdbx_seq_one_letter_code
_entity_poly.pdbx_strand_id
1 'polypeptide(L)'
;NLELAGCSLDVDGVSSFSVSSSKVSVVDGKAIVTFSVQSPEELKGKKVSVRIGGLTYRELKIEEASPDIPDILDSRQADDVDLIENTINMARYLRKYEPRSIRRPFFTEYVRNRTMIPAKIAASQNLSLQLLEDKPGLLLDTACFADGKLYVRVLNTSEDDQEILLYMMDPQTGEIAPMMFWLDPAGSGDAVYYVYDIPDTSQLEQYEPMVEYYGDHINYAGNWNVEFDLDYEAEDIDFRPVVDMQGFDDSVVLDEIYVTPTAAYIRFLPGNGQKIRADFFLAADIRMNDGSYVYCNSSDASSLNQEYLEYNCFYDPIDIHEIDSIIIKSWDRQGSDQRDRWFNDTIKYID
;
A
#
# COMPACT_ATOMS: atom_id res chain seq x y z
N ASN A 1 5.91 -11.08 -3.81
CA ASN A 1 6.00 -10.13 -2.68
C ASN A 1 7.20 -10.52 -1.86
N LEU A 2 8.20 -9.64 -1.79
CA LEU A 2 9.52 -9.97 -1.29
C LEU A 2 9.86 -9.05 -0.12
N GLU A 3 10.26 -9.63 1.01
CA GLU A 3 10.62 -8.91 2.23
C GLU A 3 12.02 -9.34 2.70
N LEU A 4 12.73 -8.42 3.36
CA LEU A 4 14.05 -8.65 3.95
C LEU A 4 13.93 -8.71 5.47
N ALA A 5 14.52 -9.73 6.09
CA ALA A 5 14.61 -9.82 7.55
C ALA A 5 15.54 -8.74 8.16
N GLY A 6 16.36 -8.10 7.32
CA GLY A 6 17.18 -6.96 7.70
C GLY A 6 18.08 -6.55 6.53
N CYS A 7 18.38 -5.26 6.46
CA CYS A 7 19.39 -4.77 5.54
C CYS A 7 20.26 -3.74 6.24
N SER A 8 21.57 -3.90 6.15
CA SER A 8 22.53 -2.95 6.71
C SER A 8 23.61 -2.64 5.69
N LEU A 9 24.10 -1.40 5.73
CA LEU A 9 25.17 -0.92 4.88
C LEU A 9 26.31 -0.47 5.79
N ASP A 10 27.52 -0.96 5.53
CA ASP A 10 28.74 -0.60 6.23
C ASP A 10 29.69 0.08 5.25
N VAL A 11 30.25 1.24 5.63
CA VAL A 11 31.18 2.00 4.80
C VAL A 11 32.53 2.10 5.50
N ASP A 12 33.58 1.64 4.83
CA ASP A 12 34.89 1.48 5.46
C ASP A 12 35.46 2.80 6.04
N GLY A 13 35.73 2.77 7.34
CA GLY A 13 36.30 3.88 8.09
C GLY A 13 35.34 5.05 8.35
N VAL A 14 34.04 4.92 8.02
CA VAL A 14 33.04 5.97 8.29
C VAL A 14 32.08 5.49 9.37
N SER A 15 31.94 6.29 10.43
CA SER A 15 31.06 5.97 11.57
C SER A 15 29.87 6.92 11.70
N SER A 16 29.83 7.99 10.90
CA SER A 16 28.78 9.00 10.91
C SER A 16 28.16 9.12 9.52
N PHE A 17 27.23 8.21 9.24
CA PHE A 17 26.36 8.27 8.08
C PHE A 17 24.97 7.75 8.46
N SER A 18 23.94 8.29 7.82
CA SER A 18 22.59 7.75 7.94
C SER A 18 22.30 6.88 6.73
N VAL A 19 21.60 5.77 6.95
CA VAL A 19 21.11 4.90 5.89
C VAL A 19 19.61 4.79 6.00
N SER A 20 18.94 5.08 4.91
CA SER A 20 17.54 4.70 4.72
C SER A 20 17.46 3.73 3.54
N SER A 21 16.65 2.70 3.65
CA SER A 21 16.39 1.74 2.57
C SER A 21 14.93 1.81 2.14
N SER A 22 14.67 1.66 0.85
CA SER A 22 13.31 1.46 0.35
C SER A 22 12.82 0.04 0.64
N LYS A 23 11.52 -0.19 0.42
CA LYS A 23 10.98 -1.54 0.20
C LYS A 23 11.73 -2.22 -0.96
N VAL A 24 11.74 -3.55 -0.95
CA VAL A 24 12.28 -4.34 -2.07
C VAL A 24 11.26 -4.38 -3.20
N SER A 25 11.67 -3.90 -4.36
CA SER A 25 10.89 -3.98 -5.59
C SER A 25 11.34 -5.18 -6.42
N VAL A 26 10.46 -5.69 -7.29
CA VAL A 26 10.85 -6.69 -8.30
C VAL A 26 10.65 -6.07 -9.68
N VAL A 27 11.74 -5.92 -10.42
CA VAL A 27 11.77 -5.35 -11.78
C VAL A 27 12.45 -6.35 -12.70
N ASP A 28 11.77 -6.75 -13.78
CA ASP A 28 12.26 -7.74 -14.76
C ASP A 28 12.82 -9.04 -14.14
N GLY A 29 12.13 -9.55 -13.11
CA GLY A 29 12.52 -10.77 -12.40
C GLY A 29 13.73 -10.62 -11.47
N LYS A 30 14.20 -9.39 -11.21
CA LYS A 30 15.29 -9.09 -10.30
C LYS A 30 14.77 -8.34 -9.07
N ALA A 31 15.29 -8.67 -7.90
CA ALA A 31 15.06 -7.89 -6.69
C ALA A 31 15.89 -6.60 -6.75
N ILE A 32 15.24 -5.46 -6.58
CA ILE A 32 15.85 -4.14 -6.51
C ILE A 32 15.71 -3.64 -5.08
N VAL A 33 16.84 -3.34 -4.46
CA VAL A 33 16.92 -2.76 -3.11
C VAL A 33 17.63 -1.42 -3.24
N THR A 34 16.93 -0.34 -2.89
CA THR A 34 17.48 1.02 -2.97
C THR A 34 17.89 1.50 -1.59
N PHE A 35 19.06 2.12 -1.50
CA PHE A 35 19.57 2.74 -0.29
C PHE A 35 19.85 4.22 -0.56
N SER A 36 19.55 5.08 0.40
CA SER A 36 20.13 6.42 0.50
C SER A 36 21.15 6.40 1.62
N VAL A 37 22.32 6.94 1.32
CA VAL A 37 23.39 7.16 2.29
C VAL A 37 23.63 8.65 2.35
N GLN A 38 23.41 9.26 3.51
CA GLN A 38 23.77 10.66 3.74
C GLN A 38 25.10 10.73 4.49
N SER A 39 26.01 11.54 4.00
CA SER A 39 27.30 11.77 4.66
C SER A 39 27.90 13.11 4.26
N PRO A 40 28.62 13.78 5.18
CA PRO A 40 29.42 14.95 4.85
C PRO A 40 30.69 14.52 4.09
N GLU A 41 30.68 14.66 2.76
CA GLU A 41 31.82 14.70 1.82
C GLU A 41 32.84 13.54 1.72
N GLU A 42 32.90 12.55 2.64
CA GLU A 42 34.03 11.59 2.71
C GLU A 42 33.81 10.17 2.12
N LEU A 43 32.70 9.93 1.40
CA LEU A 43 32.34 8.56 0.99
C LEU A 43 32.91 8.10 -0.35
N LYS A 44 33.25 9.02 -1.26
CA LYS A 44 33.66 8.63 -2.63
C LYS A 44 34.96 7.81 -2.61
N GLY A 45 34.96 6.69 -3.32
CA GLY A 45 36.08 5.75 -3.38
C GLY A 45 36.23 4.85 -2.14
N LYS A 46 35.30 4.90 -1.18
CA LYS A 46 35.27 3.98 -0.04
C LYS A 46 34.63 2.66 -0.43
N LYS A 47 35.09 1.57 0.20
CA LYS A 47 34.44 0.27 0.10
C LYS A 47 33.17 0.24 0.94
N VAL A 48 32.14 -0.33 0.35
CA VAL A 48 30.85 -0.57 0.99
C VAL A 48 30.56 -2.05 1.02
N SER A 49 30.11 -2.50 2.18
CA SER A 49 29.58 -3.84 2.39
C SER A 49 28.09 -3.74 2.68
N VAL A 50 27.26 -4.18 1.74
CA VAL A 50 25.82 -4.35 1.99
C VAL A 50 25.60 -5.76 2.50
N ARG A 51 25.01 -5.86 3.68
CA ARG A 51 24.58 -7.12 4.28
C ARG A 51 23.07 -7.20 4.24
N ILE A 52 22.58 -8.17 3.48
CA ILE A 52 21.16 -8.50 3.36
C ILE A 52 20.92 -9.76 4.18
N GLY A 53 20.10 -9.66 5.23
CA GLY A 53 19.60 -10.80 6.00
C GLY A 53 18.53 -11.56 5.22
N GLY A 54 18.15 -12.74 5.72
CA GLY A 54 17.27 -13.69 5.02
C GLY A 54 16.09 -13.06 4.24
N LEU A 55 15.77 -13.69 3.12
CA LEU A 55 14.68 -13.26 2.24
C LEU A 55 13.41 -14.04 2.59
N THR A 56 12.30 -13.34 2.69
CA THR A 56 10.98 -13.95 2.79
C THR A 56 10.20 -13.63 1.54
N TYR A 57 9.79 -14.67 0.81
CA TYR A 57 8.97 -14.53 -0.37
C TYR A 57 7.58 -15.09 -0.13
N ARG A 58 6.57 -14.36 -0.59
CA ARG A 58 5.20 -14.86 -0.75
C ARG A 58 4.77 -14.69 -2.19
N GLU A 59 4.35 -15.79 -2.79
CA GLU A 59 3.67 -15.81 -4.08
C GLU A 59 2.26 -15.28 -3.91
N LEU A 60 1.82 -14.42 -4.84
CA LEU A 60 0.41 -14.08 -4.94
C LEU A 60 -0.25 -15.19 -5.76
N LYS A 61 -1.22 -15.88 -5.17
CA LYS A 61 -2.01 -16.92 -5.83
C LYS A 61 -3.39 -16.39 -6.12
N ILE A 62 -3.91 -16.76 -7.28
CA ILE A 62 -5.26 -16.48 -7.73
C ILE A 62 -5.84 -17.82 -8.14
N GLU A 63 -6.87 -18.25 -7.42
CA GLU A 63 -7.47 -19.56 -7.60
C GLU A 63 -8.99 -19.41 -7.65
N GLU A 64 -9.64 -20.20 -8.50
CA GLU A 64 -11.10 -20.32 -8.51
C GLU A 64 -11.53 -21.00 -7.21
N ALA A 65 -12.43 -20.36 -6.46
CA ALA A 65 -13.07 -20.98 -5.32
C ALA A 65 -14.37 -21.63 -5.77
N SER A 66 -14.42 -22.95 -5.62
CA SER A 66 -15.66 -23.69 -5.70
C SER A 66 -15.77 -24.53 -4.44
N PRO A 67 -16.55 -24.09 -3.44
CA PRO A 67 -16.98 -25.02 -2.42
C PRO A 67 -17.77 -26.15 -3.11
N ASP A 68 -17.77 -27.35 -2.55
CA ASP A 68 -18.84 -28.32 -2.82
C ASP A 68 -20.14 -27.77 -2.20
N ILE A 69 -20.65 -26.67 -2.75
CA ILE A 69 -21.83 -25.98 -2.27
C ILE A 69 -22.98 -26.96 -2.47
N PRO A 70 -23.64 -27.43 -1.40
CA PRO A 70 -24.87 -28.20 -1.56
C PRO A 70 -25.85 -27.37 -2.40
N ASP A 71 -26.82 -27.98 -3.08
CA ASP A 71 -27.91 -27.29 -3.81
C ASP A 71 -28.74 -26.30 -2.94
N ILE A 72 -28.33 -26.06 -1.69
CA ILE A 72 -28.86 -25.25 -0.59
C ILE A 72 -28.34 -23.80 -0.61
N LEU A 73 -27.57 -23.35 -1.61
CA LEU A 73 -27.72 -21.95 -2.06
C LEU A 73 -29.09 -21.77 -2.75
N ASP A 74 -30.12 -22.25 -2.06
CA ASP A 74 -31.51 -22.03 -2.32
C ASP A 74 -31.65 -20.51 -2.35
N SER A 75 -32.29 -20.00 -3.40
CA SER A 75 -32.60 -18.59 -3.69
C SER A 75 -33.30 -17.78 -2.57
N ARG A 76 -33.27 -18.26 -1.33
CA ARG A 76 -33.83 -17.65 -0.14
C ARG A 76 -33.15 -16.32 0.13
N GLN A 77 -33.95 -15.29 -0.02
CA GLN A 77 -33.66 -13.99 0.53
C GLN A 77 -33.60 -14.08 2.06
N ALA A 78 -32.55 -13.55 2.68
CA ALA A 78 -32.46 -13.46 4.12
C ALA A 78 -33.46 -12.42 4.65
N ASP A 79 -34.15 -12.74 5.74
CA ASP A 79 -35.06 -11.79 6.39
C ASP A 79 -34.28 -10.86 7.33
N ASP A 80 -34.91 -9.77 7.73
CA ASP A 80 -34.31 -8.72 8.59
C ASP A 80 -33.70 -9.24 9.91
N VAL A 81 -34.16 -10.40 10.40
CA VAL A 81 -33.70 -11.07 11.62
C VAL A 81 -32.40 -11.86 11.42
N ASP A 82 -32.09 -12.22 10.17
CA ASP A 82 -30.88 -12.95 9.78
C ASP A 82 -29.73 -11.99 9.43
N LEU A 83 -29.98 -10.68 9.54
CA LEU A 83 -29.03 -9.61 9.27
C LEU A 83 -28.63 -8.88 10.56
N ILE A 84 -27.35 -8.52 10.68
CA ILE A 84 -26.76 -7.86 11.86
C ILE A 84 -26.39 -6.42 11.49
N GLU A 85 -26.72 -5.45 12.36
CA GLU A 85 -26.39 -4.04 12.16
C GLU A 85 -24.89 -3.78 12.08
N ASN A 86 -24.46 -3.02 11.06
CA ASN A 86 -23.06 -2.67 10.82
C ASN A 86 -22.66 -1.29 11.41
N THR A 87 -22.99 -1.04 12.68
CA THR A 87 -22.93 0.31 13.29
C THR A 87 -21.52 0.81 13.64
N ILE A 88 -20.58 -0.07 14.01
CA ILE A 88 -19.24 0.35 14.49
C ILE A 88 -18.20 0.45 13.36
N ASN A 89 -18.30 -0.40 12.34
CA ASN A 89 -17.29 -0.48 11.29
C ASN A 89 -17.56 0.47 10.12
N MET A 90 -18.81 0.81 9.80
CA MET A 90 -19.12 1.78 8.75
C MET A 90 -18.48 3.16 9.00
N ALA A 91 -18.55 3.65 10.24
CA ALA A 91 -17.95 4.93 10.63
C ALA A 91 -16.41 4.87 10.72
N ARG A 92 -15.83 3.71 11.04
CA ARG A 92 -14.37 3.50 11.12
C ARG A 92 -13.74 3.32 9.74
N TYR A 93 -14.42 2.59 8.88
CA TYR A 93 -14.05 2.37 7.49
C TYR A 93 -13.92 3.67 6.71
N LEU A 94 -14.96 4.52 6.74
CA LEU A 94 -14.95 5.84 6.08
C LEU A 94 -13.80 6.75 6.56
N ARG A 95 -13.30 6.53 7.78
CA ARG A 95 -12.22 7.34 8.36
C ARG A 95 -10.82 6.78 8.10
N LYS A 96 -10.68 5.48 7.83
CA LYS A 96 -9.39 4.77 7.74
C LYS A 96 -9.12 4.14 6.39
N TYR A 97 -10.02 4.32 5.42
CA TYR A 97 -9.84 3.72 4.10
C TYR A 97 -8.63 4.35 3.39
N GLU A 98 -7.57 3.57 3.28
CA GLU A 98 -6.36 3.86 2.52
C GLU A 98 -6.16 2.74 1.48
N PRO A 99 -5.96 3.07 0.20
CA PRO A 99 -5.80 2.06 -0.86
C PRO A 99 -4.53 1.25 -0.61
N ARG A 100 -4.65 -0.08 -0.50
CA ARG A 100 -3.51 -0.94 -0.15
C ARG A 100 -2.45 -1.07 -1.27
N SER A 101 -2.74 -0.66 -2.51
CA SER A 101 -1.80 -0.71 -3.65
C SER A 101 -2.34 -0.02 -4.90
N ILE A 102 -1.45 0.52 -5.76
CA ILE A 102 -1.73 1.00 -7.13
C ILE A 102 -2.30 -0.09 -8.07
N ARG A 103 -2.20 -1.38 -7.70
CA ARG A 103 -2.74 -2.50 -8.48
C ARG A 103 -4.20 -2.87 -8.14
N ARG A 104 -4.85 -2.21 -7.18
CA ARG A 104 -6.27 -2.45 -6.82
C ARG A 104 -7.17 -1.19 -6.98
N PRO A 105 -7.10 -0.44 -8.09
CA PRO A 105 -7.98 0.72 -8.31
C PRO A 105 -9.45 0.31 -8.37
N PHE A 106 -9.73 -0.86 -8.96
CA PHE A 106 -11.08 -1.42 -9.14
C PHE A 106 -11.88 -1.49 -7.83
N PHE A 107 -11.31 -2.13 -6.80
CA PHE A 107 -11.99 -2.28 -5.51
C PHE A 107 -12.36 -0.93 -4.87
N THR A 108 -11.55 0.10 -5.09
CA THR A 108 -11.76 1.40 -4.45
C THR A 108 -12.94 2.18 -5.02
N GLU A 109 -13.19 2.04 -6.32
CA GLU A 109 -14.33 2.69 -6.94
C GLU A 109 -15.63 2.30 -6.23
N TYR A 110 -15.78 1.00 -5.91
CA TYR A 110 -16.96 0.46 -5.23
C TYR A 110 -17.05 0.83 -3.76
N VAL A 111 -15.92 0.92 -3.05
CA VAL A 111 -15.83 1.45 -1.67
C VAL A 111 -16.47 2.84 -1.54
N ARG A 112 -16.30 3.69 -2.57
CA ARG A 112 -16.77 5.08 -2.56
C ARG A 112 -18.23 5.22 -2.97
N ASN A 113 -18.80 4.18 -3.58
CA ASN A 113 -20.21 4.17 -3.91
C ASN A 113 -21.05 3.93 -2.65
N ARG A 114 -21.76 4.97 -2.18
CA ARG A 114 -22.60 4.90 -0.97
C ARG A 114 -23.74 3.88 -1.09
N THR A 115 -24.17 3.51 -2.29
CA THR A 115 -25.21 2.48 -2.48
C THR A 115 -24.70 1.07 -2.23
N MET A 116 -23.37 0.88 -2.23
CA MET A 116 -22.69 -0.38 -1.93
C MET A 116 -22.46 -0.60 -0.43
N ILE A 117 -22.60 0.44 0.40
CA ILE A 117 -22.39 0.35 1.85
C ILE A 117 -23.70 -0.14 2.50
N PRO A 118 -23.76 -1.39 3.00
CA PRO A 118 -24.98 -1.92 3.58
C PRO A 118 -25.05 -1.56 5.07
N ALA A 119 -26.26 -1.21 5.52
CA ALA A 119 -26.52 -0.91 6.93
C ALA A 119 -26.50 -2.18 7.81
N LYS A 120 -26.64 -3.36 7.20
CA LYS A 120 -26.62 -4.67 7.86
C LYS A 120 -25.78 -5.67 7.05
N ILE A 121 -25.34 -6.75 7.66
CA ILE A 121 -24.59 -7.85 7.03
C ILE A 121 -25.18 -9.20 7.44
N ALA A 122 -24.96 -10.25 6.65
CA ALA A 122 -25.49 -11.58 6.94
C ALA A 122 -24.91 -12.18 8.24
N ALA A 123 -25.78 -12.73 9.09
CA ALA A 123 -25.40 -13.45 10.29
C ALA A 123 -24.83 -14.83 9.96
N SER A 124 -24.04 -15.40 10.88
CA SER A 124 -23.47 -16.74 10.71
C SER A 124 -24.55 -17.82 10.50
N GLN A 125 -24.39 -18.59 9.42
CA GLN A 125 -25.13 -19.83 9.15
C GLN A 125 -24.38 -21.09 9.60
N ASN A 126 -23.13 -20.97 10.08
CA ASN A 126 -22.26 -22.08 10.47
C ASN A 126 -22.07 -23.13 9.35
N LEU A 127 -22.04 -22.71 8.08
CA LEU A 127 -21.87 -23.64 6.95
C LEU A 127 -20.54 -24.40 7.03
N SER A 128 -19.45 -23.71 7.40
CA SER A 128 -18.09 -24.25 7.52
C SER A 128 -17.62 -25.01 6.27
N LEU A 129 -18.01 -24.56 5.08
CA LEU A 129 -17.66 -25.20 3.81
C LEU A 129 -16.27 -24.73 3.37
N GLN A 130 -15.42 -25.66 2.94
CA GLN A 130 -14.07 -25.32 2.49
C GLN A 130 -14.15 -24.55 1.15
N LEU A 131 -13.52 -23.38 1.08
CA LEU A 131 -13.52 -22.54 -0.13
C LEU A 131 -12.51 -23.01 -1.18
N LEU A 132 -11.39 -23.59 -0.74
CA LEU A 132 -10.31 -24.08 -1.59
C LEU A 132 -9.79 -25.41 -1.03
N GLU A 133 -9.68 -26.45 -1.86
CA GLU A 133 -9.24 -27.80 -1.45
C GLU A 133 -7.87 -27.77 -0.74
N ASP A 134 -6.93 -26.98 -1.24
CA ASP A 134 -5.58 -26.87 -0.69
C ASP A 134 -5.48 -25.92 0.53
N LYS A 135 -6.59 -25.29 0.93
CA LYS A 135 -6.68 -24.40 2.11
C LYS A 135 -7.85 -24.71 3.03
N PRO A 136 -7.73 -25.70 3.93
CA PRO A 136 -8.79 -26.09 4.85
C PRO A 136 -9.10 -25.04 5.93
N GLY A 137 -8.23 -24.05 6.12
CA GLY A 137 -8.47 -22.94 7.05
C GLY A 137 -9.35 -21.83 6.48
N LEU A 138 -9.68 -21.85 5.18
CA LEU A 138 -10.52 -20.83 4.56
C LEU A 138 -11.93 -21.38 4.32
N LEU A 139 -12.89 -20.91 5.11
CA LEU A 139 -14.23 -21.51 5.17
C LEU A 139 -15.31 -20.51 4.79
N LEU A 140 -16.20 -20.89 3.88
CA LEU A 140 -17.48 -20.23 3.67
C LEU A 140 -18.40 -20.57 4.84
N ASP A 141 -18.82 -19.54 5.58
CA ASP A 141 -19.70 -19.68 6.74
C ASP A 141 -21.14 -19.26 6.46
N THR A 142 -21.34 -18.31 5.55
CA THR A 142 -22.67 -17.79 5.18
C THR A 142 -22.66 -17.30 3.75
N ALA A 143 -23.72 -17.57 3.00
CA ALA A 143 -24.00 -16.88 1.74
C ALA A 143 -25.51 -16.72 1.55
N CYS A 144 -25.98 -15.50 1.27
CA CYS A 144 -27.40 -15.22 1.07
C CYS A 144 -27.65 -13.94 0.26
N PHE A 145 -28.84 -13.83 -0.31
CA PHE A 145 -29.30 -12.60 -0.96
C PHE A 145 -30.11 -11.74 0.02
N ALA A 146 -29.85 -10.44 0.07
CA ALA A 146 -30.67 -9.47 0.79
C ALA A 146 -30.55 -8.09 0.13
N ASP A 147 -31.57 -7.25 0.20
CA ASP A 147 -31.54 -5.87 -0.34
C ASP A 147 -30.97 -5.74 -1.78
N GLY A 148 -31.25 -6.74 -2.62
CA GLY A 148 -30.75 -6.82 -4.00
C GLY A 148 -29.23 -7.01 -4.10
N LYS A 149 -28.60 -7.68 -3.14
CA LYS A 149 -27.15 -7.95 -3.08
C LYS A 149 -26.87 -9.35 -2.55
N LEU A 150 -25.70 -9.87 -2.87
CA LEU A 150 -25.17 -11.13 -2.34
C LEU A 150 -24.24 -10.82 -1.17
N TYR A 151 -24.56 -11.35 0.00
CA TYR A 151 -23.73 -11.28 1.20
C TYR A 151 -23.02 -12.61 1.41
N VAL A 152 -21.72 -12.57 1.63
CA VAL A 152 -20.88 -13.73 1.87
C VAL A 152 -20.05 -13.49 3.13
N ARG A 153 -20.02 -14.46 4.03
CA ARG A 153 -19.16 -14.47 5.21
C ARG A 153 -18.17 -15.60 5.09
N VAL A 154 -16.89 -15.26 5.19
CA VAL A 154 -15.76 -16.19 5.13
C VAL A 154 -15.06 -16.18 6.48
N LEU A 155 -14.73 -17.35 7.02
CA LEU A 155 -13.90 -17.49 8.20
C LEU A 155 -12.48 -17.84 7.74
N ASN A 156 -11.52 -17.06 8.21
CA ASN A 156 -10.13 -17.50 8.16
C ASN A 156 -9.76 -18.11 9.52
N THR A 157 -9.64 -19.43 9.56
CA THR A 157 -9.15 -20.19 10.72
C THR A 157 -7.71 -20.66 10.54
N SER A 158 -7.02 -20.20 9.49
CA SER A 158 -5.58 -20.44 9.36
C SER A 158 -4.84 -19.72 10.48
N GLU A 159 -3.82 -20.35 11.06
CA GLU A 159 -2.95 -19.70 12.07
C GLU A 159 -2.10 -18.56 11.47
N ASP A 160 -2.03 -18.44 10.14
CA ASP A 160 -1.29 -17.39 9.46
C ASP A 160 -2.17 -16.15 9.23
N ASP A 161 -1.64 -14.97 9.59
CA ASP A 161 -2.17 -13.67 9.20
C ASP A 161 -2.04 -13.50 7.67
N GLN A 162 -3.00 -14.04 6.92
CA GLN A 162 -3.04 -13.95 5.47
C GLN A 162 -4.08 -12.92 5.02
N GLU A 163 -3.65 -11.97 4.18
CA GLU A 163 -4.60 -11.16 3.43
C GLU A 163 -5.26 -12.05 2.38
N ILE A 164 -6.57 -12.20 2.49
CA ILE A 164 -7.41 -12.97 1.58
C ILE A 164 -8.43 -12.01 1.00
N LEU A 165 -8.62 -12.07 -0.32
CA LEU A 165 -9.64 -11.32 -1.03
C LEU A 165 -10.47 -12.29 -1.87
N LEU A 166 -11.75 -12.39 -1.56
CA LEU A 166 -12.74 -13.05 -2.41
C LEU A 166 -13.34 -12.00 -3.35
N TYR A 167 -13.49 -12.34 -4.62
CA TYR A 167 -14.21 -11.54 -5.61
C TYR A 167 -14.99 -12.44 -6.58
N MET A 168 -16.00 -11.89 -7.24
CA MET A 168 -16.79 -12.59 -8.27
C MET A 168 -16.34 -12.05 -9.63
N MET A 169 -15.87 -12.90 -10.53
CA MET A 169 -15.29 -12.48 -11.81
C MET A 169 -15.96 -13.19 -12.98
N ASP A 170 -16.30 -12.45 -14.03
CA ASP A 170 -16.72 -13.00 -15.30
C ASP A 170 -15.48 -13.57 -16.01
N PRO A 171 -15.39 -14.89 -16.22
CA PRO A 171 -14.21 -15.52 -16.80
C PRO A 171 -14.02 -15.18 -18.30
N GLN A 172 -15.06 -14.69 -18.99
CA GLN A 172 -14.98 -14.33 -20.40
C GLN A 172 -14.44 -12.91 -20.60
N THR A 173 -14.82 -11.99 -19.73
CA THR A 173 -14.48 -10.56 -19.86
C THR A 173 -13.39 -10.11 -18.89
N GLY A 174 -13.20 -10.84 -17.79
CA GLY A 174 -12.38 -10.43 -16.65
C GLY A 174 -13.04 -9.35 -15.80
N GLU A 175 -14.30 -9.00 -16.06
CA GLU A 175 -15.06 -8.04 -15.27
C GLU A 175 -15.31 -8.62 -13.87
N ILE A 176 -15.06 -7.82 -12.84
CA ILE A 176 -15.29 -8.24 -11.45
C ILE A 176 -16.60 -7.59 -10.98
N ALA A 177 -17.47 -8.34 -10.31
CA ALA A 177 -18.69 -7.76 -9.77
C ALA A 177 -18.36 -6.67 -8.73
N PRO A 178 -19.05 -5.52 -8.75
CA PRO A 178 -18.94 -4.51 -7.72
C PRO A 178 -19.06 -5.13 -6.33
N MET A 179 -18.11 -4.85 -5.44
CA MET A 179 -18.10 -5.47 -4.11
C MET A 179 -17.55 -4.57 -3.01
N MET A 180 -17.92 -4.87 -1.76
CA MET A 180 -17.34 -4.25 -0.58
C MET A 180 -17.02 -5.31 0.49
N PHE A 181 -15.89 -5.17 1.20
CA PHE A 181 -15.47 -6.10 2.26
C PHE A 181 -15.37 -5.42 3.64
N TRP A 182 -15.63 -6.19 4.71
CA TRP A 182 -15.47 -5.81 6.13
C TRP A 182 -14.81 -6.91 6.94
N LEU A 183 -14.04 -6.52 7.96
CA LEU A 183 -13.48 -7.44 8.97
C LEU A 183 -14.35 -7.40 10.24
N ASP A 184 -14.65 -8.57 10.81
CA ASP A 184 -15.36 -8.71 12.08
C ASP A 184 -14.53 -8.12 13.24
N PRO A 185 -15.12 -7.30 14.14
CA PRO A 185 -14.41 -6.72 15.27
C PRO A 185 -14.33 -7.63 16.51
N ALA A 186 -14.97 -8.81 16.53
CA ALA A 186 -15.05 -9.65 17.74
C ALA A 186 -13.95 -10.72 17.79
N GLY A 187 -13.16 -10.71 18.86
CA GLY A 187 -11.96 -11.55 19.08
C GLY A 187 -12.23 -13.04 19.31
N SER A 188 -13.03 -13.67 18.45
CA SER A 188 -13.17 -15.11 18.33
C SER A 188 -13.45 -15.46 16.86
N GLY A 189 -12.41 -15.33 16.04
CA GLY A 189 -12.39 -15.74 14.62
C GLY A 189 -12.31 -14.55 13.66
N ASP A 190 -11.35 -14.60 12.73
CA ASP A 190 -11.16 -13.62 11.66
C ASP A 190 -12.22 -13.81 10.57
N ALA A 191 -13.45 -13.44 10.87
CA ALA A 191 -14.53 -13.45 9.89
C ALA A 191 -14.42 -12.21 8.98
N VAL A 192 -14.50 -12.44 7.68
CA VAL A 192 -14.50 -11.43 6.63
C VAL A 192 -15.85 -11.47 5.92
N TYR A 193 -16.50 -10.32 5.82
CA TYR A 193 -17.78 -10.16 5.12
C TYR A 193 -17.53 -9.52 3.75
N TYR A 194 -18.09 -10.10 2.70
CA TYR A 194 -18.09 -9.59 1.34
C TYR A 194 -19.53 -9.34 0.89
N VAL A 195 -19.77 -8.19 0.27
CA VAL A 195 -21.10 -7.80 -0.22
C VAL A 195 -20.98 -7.41 -1.68
N TYR A 196 -21.58 -8.20 -2.56
CA TYR A 196 -21.52 -8.04 -4.01
C TYR A 196 -22.81 -7.41 -4.52
N ASP A 197 -22.72 -6.56 -5.54
CA ASP A 197 -23.87 -6.02 -6.28
C ASP A 197 -24.42 -7.04 -7.27
N ILE A 198 -24.77 -8.21 -6.73
CA ILE A 198 -25.37 -9.33 -7.46
C ILE A 198 -26.74 -9.55 -6.82
N PRO A 199 -27.83 -9.25 -7.53
CA PRO A 199 -29.16 -9.16 -6.92
C PRO A 199 -29.81 -10.52 -6.66
N ASP A 200 -29.47 -11.54 -7.44
CA ASP A 200 -30.06 -12.86 -7.36
C ASP A 200 -29.20 -13.93 -8.03
N THR A 201 -29.63 -15.18 -7.92
CA THR A 201 -28.93 -16.36 -8.44
C THR A 201 -28.82 -16.38 -9.96
N SER A 202 -29.69 -15.70 -10.71
CA SER A 202 -29.61 -15.70 -12.17
C SER A 202 -28.41 -14.92 -12.69
N GLN A 203 -27.94 -13.93 -11.92
CA GLN A 203 -26.71 -13.20 -12.25
C GLN A 203 -25.44 -13.93 -11.83
N LEU A 204 -25.52 -14.95 -10.96
CA LEU A 204 -24.36 -15.79 -10.64
C LEU A 204 -23.89 -16.62 -11.83
N GLU A 205 -24.74 -16.89 -12.83
CA GLU A 205 -24.34 -17.64 -14.04
C GLU A 205 -23.26 -16.92 -14.85
N GLN A 206 -23.09 -15.61 -14.65
CA GLN A 206 -22.05 -14.81 -15.31
C GLN A 206 -20.70 -14.87 -14.57
N TYR A 207 -20.69 -15.13 -13.26
CA TYR A 207 -19.52 -14.91 -12.42
C TYR A 207 -19.04 -16.18 -11.72
N GLU A 208 -17.72 -16.36 -11.72
CA GLU A 208 -17.03 -17.38 -10.95
C GLU A 208 -16.42 -16.77 -9.67
N PRO A 209 -16.47 -17.46 -8.51
CA PRO A 209 -15.81 -16.97 -7.31
C PRO A 209 -14.30 -17.16 -7.45
N MET A 210 -13.55 -16.09 -7.23
CA MET A 210 -12.09 -16.08 -7.29
C MET A 210 -11.52 -15.67 -5.94
N VAL A 211 -10.51 -16.39 -5.47
CA VAL A 211 -9.78 -16.06 -4.26
C VAL A 211 -8.38 -15.64 -4.63
N GLU A 212 -8.04 -14.40 -4.29
CA GLU A 212 -6.67 -13.92 -4.25
C GLU A 212 -6.14 -14.04 -2.83
N TYR A 213 -5.01 -14.72 -2.69
CA TYR A 213 -4.36 -14.88 -1.40
C TYR A 213 -2.84 -14.95 -1.57
N TYR A 214 -2.12 -14.63 -0.49
CA TYR A 214 -0.69 -14.85 -0.45
C TYR A 214 -0.38 -16.27 0.00
N GLY A 215 0.38 -17.00 -0.81
CA GLY A 215 0.87 -18.32 -0.48
C GLY A 215 1.77 -18.34 0.75
N ASP A 216 2.26 -19.54 1.05
CA ASP A 216 3.11 -19.78 2.22
C ASP A 216 4.41 -18.98 2.12
N HIS A 217 4.93 -18.60 3.28
CA HIS A 217 6.22 -17.93 3.37
C HIS A 217 7.32 -18.90 2.96
N ILE A 218 8.04 -18.56 1.88
CA ILE A 218 9.28 -19.23 1.53
C ILE A 218 10.42 -18.41 2.11
N ASN A 219 11.03 -18.94 3.16
CA ASN A 219 12.15 -18.33 3.85
C ASN A 219 13.48 -18.83 3.28
N TYR A 220 14.27 -17.94 2.71
CA TYR A 220 15.63 -18.20 2.29
C TYR A 220 16.58 -17.63 3.34
N ALA A 221 17.04 -18.51 4.24
CA ALA A 221 18.05 -18.16 5.21
C ALA A 221 19.38 -17.87 4.50
N GLY A 222 19.96 -16.72 4.80
CA GLY A 222 21.20 -16.29 4.17
C GLY A 222 21.67 -14.96 4.73
N ASN A 223 22.97 -14.72 4.56
CA ASN A 223 23.52 -13.37 4.59
C ASN A 223 24.19 -13.17 3.24
N TRP A 224 23.70 -12.22 2.45
CA TRP A 224 24.38 -11.81 1.23
C TRP A 224 25.21 -10.60 1.56
N ASN A 225 26.52 -10.75 1.40
CA ASN A 225 27.47 -9.65 1.50
C ASN A 225 27.86 -9.26 0.09
N VAL A 226 27.52 -8.03 -0.31
CA VAL A 226 27.95 -7.46 -1.58
C VAL A 226 28.93 -6.36 -1.25
N GLU A 227 30.16 -6.49 -1.76
CA GLU A 227 31.19 -5.48 -1.64
C GLU A 227 31.31 -4.71 -2.96
N PHE A 228 31.28 -3.38 -2.88
CA PHE A 228 31.51 -2.51 -4.02
C PHE A 228 32.18 -1.21 -3.57
N ASP A 229 32.84 -0.53 -4.50
CA ASP A 229 33.39 0.81 -4.25
C ASP A 229 32.27 1.85 -4.48
N LEU A 230 32.14 2.82 -3.57
CA LEU A 230 31.26 3.99 -3.77
C LEU A 230 31.88 4.93 -4.80
N ASP A 231 31.69 4.59 -6.06
CA ASP A 231 32.04 5.44 -7.18
C ASP A 231 30.76 6.04 -7.75
N TYR A 232 30.41 7.23 -7.27
CA TYR A 232 29.26 7.99 -7.74
C TYR A 232 29.73 9.31 -8.39
N GLU A 233 29.05 9.69 -9.47
CA GLU A 233 29.10 11.02 -10.04
C GLU A 233 27.93 11.80 -9.43
N ALA A 234 28.20 12.92 -8.76
CA ALA A 234 27.14 13.86 -8.43
C ALA A 234 26.73 14.50 -9.76
N GLU A 235 25.61 14.08 -10.33
CA GLU A 235 25.29 14.38 -11.74
C GLU A 235 25.14 15.88 -12.03
N ASP A 236 24.86 16.73 -11.04
CA ASP A 236 24.97 18.18 -11.21
C ASP A 236 24.93 18.89 -9.85
N ILE A 237 26.09 19.28 -9.29
CA ILE A 237 26.14 20.03 -8.02
C ILE A 237 25.43 21.40 -8.11
N ASP A 238 25.20 21.89 -9.33
CA ASP A 238 24.58 23.18 -9.61
C ASP A 238 23.08 23.07 -9.94
N PHE A 239 22.52 21.86 -10.04
CA PHE A 239 21.08 21.69 -10.24
C PHE A 239 20.30 22.22 -9.04
N ARG A 240 19.47 23.25 -9.31
CA ARG A 240 18.62 23.89 -8.31
C ARG A 240 17.17 23.88 -8.79
N PRO A 241 16.34 22.94 -8.31
CA PRO A 241 14.93 22.91 -8.69
C PRO A 241 14.23 24.16 -8.17
N VAL A 242 13.18 24.60 -8.87
CA VAL A 242 12.28 25.63 -8.33
C VAL A 242 11.55 25.05 -7.13
N VAL A 243 11.56 25.75 -5.99
CA VAL A 243 10.88 25.30 -4.77
C VAL A 243 9.68 26.20 -4.47
N ASP A 244 8.51 25.59 -4.30
CA ASP A 244 7.27 26.23 -3.85
C ASP A 244 6.95 25.79 -2.42
N MET A 245 7.10 26.69 -1.45
CA MET A 245 6.84 26.41 -0.03
C MET A 245 5.43 26.89 0.36
N GLN A 246 4.45 26.00 0.30
CA GLN A 246 3.04 26.39 0.41
C GLN A 246 2.61 26.78 1.83
N GLY A 247 2.89 28.02 2.22
CA GLY A 247 2.53 28.60 3.52
C GLY A 247 3.53 28.31 4.63
N PHE A 248 4.75 27.87 4.31
CA PHE A 248 5.78 27.50 5.28
C PHE A 248 6.98 28.45 5.33
N ASP A 249 7.07 29.40 4.38
CA ASP A 249 8.18 30.35 4.20
C ASP A 249 8.57 31.10 5.48
N ASP A 250 7.61 31.42 6.35
CA ASP A 250 7.83 32.21 7.56
C ASP A 250 8.16 31.35 8.80
N SER A 251 7.91 30.03 8.74
CA SER A 251 8.01 29.11 9.89
C SER A 251 9.29 28.28 9.86
N VAL A 252 9.74 27.92 8.66
CA VAL A 252 10.94 27.14 8.40
C VAL A 252 11.63 27.72 7.17
N VAL A 253 12.94 27.55 7.12
CA VAL A 253 13.77 27.99 6.00
C VAL A 253 14.34 26.74 5.34
N LEU A 254 14.22 26.66 4.01
CA LEU A 254 14.91 25.64 3.24
C LEU A 254 16.42 25.84 3.38
N ASP A 255 17.10 24.81 3.85
CA ASP A 255 18.55 24.84 4.11
C ASP A 255 19.30 24.08 3.02
N GLU A 256 18.92 22.83 2.77
CA GLU A 256 19.52 22.00 1.73
C GLU A 256 18.45 21.28 0.91
N ILE A 257 18.71 21.12 -0.39
CA ILE A 257 17.93 20.25 -1.26
C ILE A 257 18.87 19.54 -2.23
N TYR A 258 18.81 18.22 -2.24
CA TYR A 258 19.52 17.37 -3.17
C TYR A 258 18.54 16.48 -3.90
N VAL A 259 18.65 16.42 -5.22
CA VAL A 259 17.79 15.62 -6.08
C VAL A 259 18.66 14.78 -6.98
N THR A 260 18.36 13.49 -7.02
CA THR A 260 18.99 12.51 -7.90
C THR A 260 17.92 11.85 -8.77
N PRO A 261 18.30 11.10 -9.81
CA PRO A 261 17.35 10.33 -10.61
C PRO A 261 16.45 9.38 -9.81
N THR A 262 16.80 8.98 -8.59
CA THR A 262 16.03 7.99 -7.81
C THR A 262 15.64 8.43 -6.39
N ALA A 263 16.13 9.57 -5.93
CA ALA A 263 15.83 10.05 -4.59
C ALA A 263 15.93 11.57 -4.45
N ALA A 264 15.17 12.12 -3.51
CA ALA A 264 15.27 13.51 -3.08
C ALA A 264 15.50 13.58 -1.56
N TYR A 265 16.39 14.49 -1.16
CA TYR A 265 16.63 14.87 0.23
C TYR A 265 16.38 16.36 0.39
N ILE A 266 15.72 16.73 1.48
CA ILE A 266 15.42 18.12 1.80
C ILE A 266 15.62 18.34 3.29
N ARG A 267 16.40 19.38 3.64
CA ARG A 267 16.61 19.82 5.02
C ARG A 267 15.99 21.19 5.25
N PHE A 268 15.28 21.34 6.36
CA PHE A 268 14.69 22.59 6.81
C PHE A 268 15.21 22.98 8.18
N LEU A 269 15.49 24.27 8.34
CA LEU A 269 15.84 24.90 9.62
C LEU A 269 14.65 25.71 10.16
N PRO A 270 14.55 25.91 11.48
CA PRO A 270 13.52 26.78 12.05
C PRO A 270 13.78 28.24 11.70
N GLY A 271 12.77 28.95 11.18
CA GLY A 271 12.96 30.32 10.68
C GLY A 271 13.33 31.36 11.75
N ASN A 272 13.00 31.08 13.02
CA ASN A 272 13.21 32.01 14.14
C ASN A 272 14.13 31.44 15.25
N GLY A 273 14.92 30.39 14.95
CA GLY A 273 15.79 29.73 15.94
C GLY A 273 15.06 29.02 17.08
N GLN A 274 13.73 28.88 16.98
CA GLN A 274 12.93 28.06 17.90
C GLN A 274 13.10 26.59 17.55
N LYS A 275 13.05 25.70 18.55
CA LYS A 275 13.04 24.26 18.28
C LYS A 275 11.82 23.86 17.48
N ILE A 276 12.02 22.94 16.54
CA ILE A 276 10.94 22.33 15.77
C ILE A 276 10.16 21.40 16.70
N ARG A 277 8.82 21.39 16.59
CA ARG A 277 8.02 20.48 17.42
C ARG A 277 8.30 19.03 17.01
N ALA A 278 8.34 18.12 17.99
CA ALA A 278 8.64 16.71 17.77
C ALA A 278 7.68 16.00 16.82
N ASP A 279 6.46 16.53 16.66
CA ASP A 279 5.37 16.00 15.87
C ASP A 279 5.13 16.78 14.56
N PHE A 280 6.01 17.72 14.23
CA PHE A 280 5.89 18.52 13.02
C PHE A 280 6.65 17.87 11.88
N PHE A 281 5.96 17.58 10.78
CA PHE A 281 6.54 16.94 9.60
C PHE A 281 6.12 17.68 8.32
N LEU A 282 7.10 17.89 7.44
CA LEU A 282 6.87 18.38 6.09
C LEU A 282 7.05 17.23 5.09
N ALA A 283 6.38 17.38 3.96
CA ALA A 283 6.46 16.50 2.81
C ALA A 283 6.76 17.33 1.56
N ALA A 284 7.18 16.65 0.50
CA ALA A 284 7.39 17.26 -0.80
C ALA A 284 6.72 16.45 -1.91
N ASP A 285 6.25 17.16 -2.93
CA ASP A 285 5.91 16.58 -4.22
C ASP A 285 6.89 17.08 -5.28
N ILE A 286 7.27 16.21 -6.21
CA ILE A 286 8.11 16.56 -7.36
C ILE A 286 7.19 16.62 -8.58
N ARG A 287 7.07 17.81 -9.18
CA ARG A 287 6.29 18.05 -10.41
C ARG A 287 7.22 18.07 -11.61
N MET A 288 6.88 17.32 -12.64
CA MET A 288 7.59 17.27 -13.91
C MET A 288 7.07 18.35 -14.88
N ASN A 289 7.84 18.68 -15.91
CA ASN A 289 7.51 19.67 -16.95
C ASN A 289 6.22 19.37 -17.72
N ASP A 290 5.88 18.08 -17.87
CA ASP A 290 4.64 17.63 -18.50
C ASP A 290 3.41 17.80 -17.58
N GLY A 291 3.61 18.29 -16.35
CA GLY A 291 2.59 18.49 -15.33
C GLY A 291 2.28 17.25 -14.49
N SER A 292 2.93 16.11 -14.77
CA SER A 292 2.82 14.90 -13.95
C SER A 292 3.58 15.08 -12.63
N TYR A 293 3.30 14.19 -11.68
CA TYR A 293 3.96 14.15 -10.38
C TYR A 293 4.68 12.83 -10.20
N VAL A 294 5.88 12.89 -9.63
CA VAL A 294 6.65 11.69 -9.30
C VAL A 294 6.01 10.99 -8.11
N TYR A 295 5.80 9.69 -8.23
CA TYR A 295 5.32 8.87 -7.14
C TYR A 295 6.46 8.43 -6.22
N CYS A 296 6.42 8.85 -4.95
CA CYS A 296 7.34 8.38 -3.92
C CYS A 296 7.00 6.94 -3.53
N ASN A 297 7.84 5.99 -3.91
CA ASN A 297 7.77 4.58 -3.49
C ASN A 297 7.96 4.40 -1.98
N SER A 298 8.78 5.27 -1.39
CA SER A 298 9.05 5.33 0.04
C SER A 298 9.41 6.75 0.41
N SER A 299 8.94 7.23 1.56
CA SER A 299 9.34 8.52 2.09
C SER A 299 9.40 8.48 3.60
N ASP A 300 10.35 9.21 4.18
CA ASP A 300 10.48 9.36 5.62
C ASP A 300 10.72 10.83 5.95
N ALA A 301 10.23 11.24 7.11
CA ALA A 301 10.42 12.58 7.65
C ALA A 301 10.84 12.49 9.11
N SER A 302 11.92 13.16 9.48
CA SER A 302 12.43 13.11 10.85
C SER A 302 12.78 14.51 11.37
N SER A 303 12.56 14.73 12.67
CA SER A 303 12.97 15.94 13.38
C SER A 303 14.15 15.60 14.31
N LEU A 304 15.35 15.47 13.75
CA LEU A 304 16.55 15.12 14.51
C LEU A 304 16.82 16.16 15.61
N ASN A 305 16.70 15.71 16.87
CA ASN A 305 16.88 16.52 18.08
C ASN A 305 16.07 17.84 18.13
N GLN A 306 15.03 17.97 17.29
CA GLN A 306 14.25 19.21 17.11
C GLN A 306 15.04 20.41 16.57
N GLU A 307 16.22 20.16 15.99
CA GLU A 307 17.10 21.22 15.46
C GLU A 307 16.82 21.51 13.98
N TYR A 308 16.45 20.47 13.23
CA TYR A 308 16.10 20.55 11.82
C TYR A 308 15.06 19.49 11.47
N LEU A 309 14.42 19.65 10.31
CA LEU A 309 13.59 18.63 9.69
C LEU A 309 14.31 18.08 8.48
N GLU A 310 14.23 16.77 8.32
CA GLU A 310 14.65 16.10 7.11
C GLU A 310 13.46 15.45 6.45
N TYR A 311 13.42 15.53 5.14
CA TYR A 311 12.53 14.76 4.30
C TYR A 311 13.36 13.97 3.30
N ASN A 312 13.12 12.67 3.24
CA ASN A 312 13.68 11.77 2.24
C ASN A 312 12.54 11.17 1.43
N CYS A 313 12.67 11.14 0.11
CA CYS A 313 11.78 10.37 -0.77
C CYS A 313 12.58 9.58 -1.79
N PHE A 314 12.11 8.37 -2.08
CA PHE A 314 12.62 7.46 -3.09
C PHE A 314 11.57 7.21 -4.15
N TYR A 315 11.99 7.14 -5.41
CA TYR A 315 11.12 6.95 -6.56
C TYR A 315 11.81 6.12 -7.63
N ASP A 316 11.03 5.72 -8.64
CA ASP A 316 11.57 5.08 -9.84
C ASP A 316 12.43 6.07 -10.62
N PRO A 317 13.46 5.62 -11.39
CA PRO A 317 14.37 6.51 -12.10
C PRO A 317 13.66 7.56 -12.97
N ILE A 318 14.01 8.84 -12.79
CA ILE A 318 13.54 9.98 -13.59
C ILE A 318 14.72 10.77 -14.19
N ASP A 319 14.43 11.55 -15.23
CA ASP A 319 15.34 12.62 -15.68
C ASP A 319 15.14 13.86 -14.79
N ILE A 320 16.16 14.25 -14.02
CA ILE A 320 16.08 15.40 -13.11
C ILE A 320 15.92 16.73 -13.85
N HIS A 321 16.34 16.81 -15.11
CA HIS A 321 16.18 18.03 -15.92
C HIS A 321 14.74 18.24 -16.40
N GLU A 322 13.90 17.21 -16.30
CA GLU A 322 12.47 17.30 -16.57
C GLU A 322 11.66 17.75 -15.35
N ILE A 323 12.31 18.04 -14.22
CA ILE A 323 11.65 18.56 -13.02
C ILE A 323 11.34 20.04 -13.21
N ASP A 324 10.05 20.38 -13.11
CA ASP A 324 9.57 21.75 -13.12
C ASP A 324 9.68 22.39 -11.74
N SER A 325 9.18 21.71 -10.70
CA SER A 325 9.22 22.25 -9.33
C SER A 325 9.12 21.18 -8.24
N ILE A 326 9.62 21.52 -7.06
CA ILE A 326 9.42 20.77 -5.82
C ILE A 326 8.50 21.58 -4.91
N ILE A 327 7.38 20.97 -4.52
CA ILE A 327 6.30 21.62 -3.77
C ILE A 327 6.33 21.12 -2.33
N ILE A 328 6.72 21.98 -1.39
CA ILE A 328 6.78 21.67 0.04
C ILE A 328 5.44 21.97 0.70
N LYS A 329 4.96 21.02 1.50
CA LYS A 329 3.67 21.11 2.18
C LYS A 329 3.66 20.32 3.50
N SER A 330 2.61 20.49 4.31
CA SER A 330 2.38 19.63 5.48
C SER A 330 2.10 18.19 5.08
N TRP A 331 2.49 17.24 5.93
CA TRP A 331 2.17 15.82 5.74
C TRP A 331 0.68 15.54 5.54
N ASP A 332 -0.21 16.22 6.28
CA ASP A 332 -1.67 16.06 6.13
C ASP A 332 -2.17 16.44 4.73
N ARG A 333 -1.58 17.51 4.17
CA ARG A 333 -1.90 17.98 2.81
C ARG A 333 -1.33 17.02 1.75
N GLN A 334 -0.14 16.46 1.99
CA GLN A 334 0.42 15.40 1.15
C GLN A 334 -0.50 14.18 1.07
N GLY A 335 -0.98 13.69 2.22
CA GLY A 335 -1.92 12.57 2.27
C GLY A 335 -3.24 12.85 1.54
N SER A 336 -3.71 14.10 1.58
CA SER A 336 -4.91 14.53 0.85
C SER A 336 -4.67 14.60 -0.66
N ASP A 337 -3.58 15.25 -1.09
CA ASP A 337 -3.24 15.42 -2.51
C ASP A 337 -2.94 14.07 -3.18
N GLN A 338 -2.24 13.14 -2.52
CA GLN A 338 -2.00 11.79 -3.04
C GLN A 338 -3.31 11.01 -3.22
N ARG A 339 -4.24 11.14 -2.25
CA ARG A 339 -5.56 10.53 -2.32
C ARG A 339 -6.39 11.08 -3.48
N ASP A 340 -6.32 12.39 -3.72
CA ASP A 340 -7.07 13.08 -4.76
C ASP A 340 -6.47 12.87 -6.17
N ARG A 341 -5.13 12.88 -6.31
CA ARG A 341 -4.46 12.52 -7.57
C ARG A 341 -4.79 11.11 -8.00
N TRP A 342 -4.69 10.17 -7.06
CA TRP A 342 -5.07 8.80 -7.33
C TRP A 342 -6.54 8.67 -7.76
N PHE A 343 -7.44 9.45 -7.13
CA PHE A 343 -8.84 9.57 -7.56
C PHE A 343 -8.96 10.00 -9.02
N ASN A 344 -8.21 11.03 -9.42
CA ASN A 344 -8.30 11.66 -10.74
C ASN A 344 -7.59 10.86 -11.85
N ASP A 345 -6.43 10.26 -11.57
CA ASP A 345 -5.73 9.41 -12.53
C ASP A 345 -6.49 8.11 -12.80
N THR A 346 -7.20 7.57 -11.80
CA THR A 346 -8.08 6.41 -11.98
C THR A 346 -9.26 6.73 -12.91
N ILE A 347 -9.83 7.94 -12.83
CA ILE A 347 -10.91 8.38 -13.74
C ILE A 347 -10.41 8.51 -15.18
N LYS A 348 -9.12 8.82 -15.39
CA LYS A 348 -8.54 8.96 -16.74
C LYS A 348 -8.36 7.63 -17.50
N TYR A 349 -8.46 6.49 -16.80
CA TYR A 349 -8.49 5.15 -17.37
C TYR A 349 -9.92 4.58 -17.52
N ILE A 350 -10.93 5.39 -17.17
CA ILE A 350 -12.34 5.12 -17.47
C ILE A 350 -12.71 6.04 -18.64
N ASP A 351 -12.28 5.64 -19.84
CA ASP A 351 -12.91 6.02 -21.11
C ASP A 351 -12.82 4.85 -22.09
#